data_AF-A0ABD3TKW6-F1
#
_entry.id   AF-A0ABD3TKW6-F1
#
_cell.length_a   1.000
_cell.length_b   1.000
_cell.length_c   1.000
_cell.angle_alpha   90.00
_cell.angle_beta   90.00
_cell.angle_gamma   90.00
#
_symmetry.space_group_name_H-M   'P 1'
#
loop_
_entity.id
_entity.type
_entity.pdbx_description
1 polymer ?
#
loop_
_entity_poly.entity_id
_entity_poly.type
_entity_poly.pdbx_seq_one_letter_code
_entity_poly.pdbx_strand_id
1 'polypeptide(L)'
;MFQFLLFAAILVCTQAIVCPPNFCNSVDCQDVSACNGVLQKGFCGCCDVCTTVINEGQLCLSSIFLGVPSNTACADGLHCDPVTHRCIRTVKKSLNACAARLHEIETSQQNGVHLLGVFKPTCTTDGYYAPVQCHGSVCYCATRTGVKIESYEVAIYMSSQMTCQCARDKYEYMQTGLIGKMFYCDAMGNYQNSPDVASGKLAHIYTHQTDRPLVNLTPPQPTRLHTYTNTQI
;
A
#
# COMPACT_ATOMS: atom_id res chain seq x y z
N MET A 1 43.47 -4.12 55.05
CA MET A 1 43.50 -3.20 53.90
C MET A 1 42.92 -3.80 52.60
N PHE A 2 41.94 -4.73 52.67
CA PHE A 2 41.39 -5.38 51.45
C PHE A 2 39.86 -5.60 51.50
N GLN A 3 39.14 -4.86 52.36
CA GLN A 3 37.67 -4.96 52.45
C GLN A 3 36.93 -3.72 51.91
N PHE A 4 37.66 -2.65 51.55
CA PHE A 4 37.06 -1.39 51.07
C PHE A 4 37.11 -1.22 49.55
N LEU A 5 37.68 -2.18 48.81
CA LEU A 5 37.86 -2.10 47.35
C LEU A 5 36.77 -2.85 46.54
N LEU A 6 35.67 -3.26 47.17
CA LEU A 6 34.57 -3.98 46.49
C LEU A 6 33.24 -3.19 46.41
N PHE A 7 33.20 -1.94 46.90
CA PHE A 7 31.98 -1.12 46.89
C PHE A 7 32.02 0.07 45.92
N ALA A 8 32.95 0.08 44.95
CA ALA A 8 33.10 1.19 44.00
C ALA A 8 32.74 0.82 42.54
N ALA A 9 31.90 -0.18 42.31
CA ALA A 9 31.57 -0.65 40.95
C ALA A 9 30.08 -0.94 40.71
N ILE A 10 29.17 -0.18 41.32
CA ILE A 10 27.76 -0.16 40.89
C ILE A 10 27.24 1.27 40.87
N LEU A 11 27.69 2.05 39.89
CA LEU A 11 26.93 3.17 39.34
C LEU A 11 27.08 3.15 37.82
N VAL A 12 26.52 2.11 37.20
CA VAL A 12 26.09 2.23 35.80
C VAL A 12 24.81 3.05 35.85
N CYS A 13 24.94 4.38 35.89
CA CYS A 13 23.80 5.26 35.72
C CYS A 13 23.29 5.06 34.28
N THR A 14 22.16 4.36 34.16
CA THR A 14 21.31 4.39 32.97
C THR A 14 20.87 5.82 32.75
N GLN A 15 21.61 6.60 31.97
CA GLN A 15 21.19 7.93 31.57
C GLN A 15 20.82 7.88 30.09
N ALA A 16 19.62 7.37 29.83
CA ALA A 16 18.86 7.99 28.76
C ALA A 16 18.62 9.44 29.24
N ILE A 17 19.27 10.42 28.62
CA ILE A 17 19.05 11.83 28.94
C ILE A 17 17.65 12.18 28.41
N VAL A 18 16.63 11.97 29.26
CA VAL A 18 15.23 12.27 28.93
C VAL A 18 14.89 13.65 29.46
N CYS A 19 14.27 14.46 28.60
CA CYS A 19 13.87 15.82 28.91
C CYS A 19 12.64 15.81 29.84
N PRO A 20 12.72 16.42 31.04
CA PRO A 20 11.58 16.55 31.94
C PRO A 20 10.44 17.38 31.32
N PRO A 21 9.19 17.19 31.77
CA PRO A 21 8.10 18.09 31.38
C PRO A 21 8.44 19.53 31.82
N ASN A 22 8.12 20.50 30.96
CA ASN A 22 8.41 21.94 31.15
C ASN A 22 9.89 22.35 31.09
N PHE A 23 10.80 21.47 30.65
CA PHE A 23 12.22 21.81 30.49
C PHE A 23 12.44 23.07 29.64
N CYS A 24 11.60 23.31 28.63
CA CYS A 24 11.72 24.47 27.74
C CYS A 24 11.41 25.82 28.39
N ASN A 25 10.75 25.86 29.55
CA ASN A 25 10.37 27.13 30.19
C ASN A 25 11.56 27.90 30.77
N SER A 26 12.69 27.22 30.98
CA SER A 26 13.92 27.80 31.52
C SER A 26 15.05 27.86 30.49
N VAL A 27 14.73 27.63 29.21
CA VAL A 27 15.69 27.67 28.12
C VAL A 27 15.51 28.99 27.38
N ASP A 28 16.58 29.78 27.33
CA ASP A 28 16.65 30.97 26.47
C ASP A 28 17.27 30.58 25.13
N CYS A 29 16.57 30.89 24.04
CA CYS A 29 16.96 30.46 22.69
C CYS A 29 17.71 31.56 21.96
N GLN A 30 18.78 31.19 21.26
CA GLN A 30 19.50 32.08 20.36
C GLN A 30 18.61 32.47 19.16
N ASP A 31 18.65 33.74 18.75
CA ASP A 31 17.99 34.18 17.51
C ASP A 31 18.73 33.60 16.28
N VAL A 32 17.98 32.89 15.44
CA VAL A 32 18.49 32.18 14.25
C VAL A 32 17.92 32.75 12.95
N SER A 33 17.50 34.02 12.97
CA SER A 33 16.89 34.71 11.82
C SER A 33 17.79 34.77 10.57
N ALA A 34 19.11 34.74 10.74
CA ALA A 34 20.12 34.78 9.67
C ALA A 34 20.71 33.40 9.30
N CYS A 35 19.90 32.34 9.30
CA CYS A 35 20.36 30.98 9.00
C CYS A 35 20.55 30.72 7.49
N ASN A 36 21.79 30.48 7.05
CA ASN A 36 22.12 29.97 5.71
C ASN A 36 22.09 28.43 5.67
N GLY A 37 20.95 27.85 6.05
CA GLY A 37 20.78 26.40 6.19
C GLY A 37 19.33 26.02 6.45
N VAL A 38 19.10 24.88 7.07
CA VAL A 38 17.76 24.45 7.51
C VAL A 38 17.66 24.61 9.02
N LEU A 39 16.56 25.19 9.48
CA LEU A 39 16.24 25.24 10.91
C LEU A 39 15.80 23.85 11.36
N GLN A 40 16.53 23.28 12.32
CA GLN A 40 16.15 22.04 12.99
C GLN A 40 15.96 22.25 14.48
N LYS A 41 15.13 21.42 15.09
CA LYS A 41 14.94 21.42 16.53
C LYS A 41 16.17 20.83 17.22
N GLY A 42 16.74 21.59 18.16
CA GLY A 42 17.88 21.18 18.96
C GLY A 42 17.52 20.16 20.04
N PHE A 43 18.43 19.99 21.00
CA PHE A 43 18.25 19.09 22.14
C PHE A 43 16.95 19.39 22.92
N CYS A 44 16.18 18.35 23.26
CA CYS A 44 14.83 18.46 23.85
C CYS A 44 13.76 19.21 23.03
N GLY A 45 14.08 19.66 21.81
CA GLY A 45 13.13 20.34 20.92
C GLY A 45 12.71 21.75 21.34
N CYS A 46 13.40 22.37 22.30
CA CYS A 46 13.00 23.68 22.82
C CYS A 46 13.37 24.85 21.90
N CYS A 47 14.55 24.79 21.26
CA CYS A 47 15.05 25.86 20.39
C CYS A 47 15.27 25.37 18.97
N ASP A 48 15.19 26.30 18.02
CA ASP A 48 15.64 26.10 16.65
C ASP A 48 17.16 26.34 16.57
N VAL A 49 17.84 25.49 15.81
CA VAL A 49 19.27 25.56 15.56
C VAL A 49 19.47 25.60 14.06
N CYS A 50 20.37 26.47 13.60
CA CYS A 50 20.73 26.53 12.20
C CYS A 50 21.67 25.38 11.85
N THR A 51 21.25 24.51 10.95
CA THR A 51 22.01 23.33 10.54
C THR A 51 22.46 23.47 9.08
N THR A 52 23.70 23.07 8.79
CA THR A 52 24.22 23.13 7.41
C THR A 52 23.64 22.00 6.56
N VAL A 53 23.25 22.32 5.33
CA VAL A 53 22.64 21.36 4.39
C VAL A 53 23.73 20.58 3.65
N ILE A 54 23.66 19.25 3.69
CA ILE A 54 24.55 18.34 2.98
C ILE A 54 23.80 17.54 1.92
N ASN A 55 24.46 17.29 0.79
CA ASN A 55 23.89 16.66 -0.40
C ASN A 55 23.98 15.12 -0.35
N GLU A 56 23.35 14.46 -1.33
CA GLU A 56 23.34 13.01 -1.46
C GLU A 56 24.77 12.43 -1.52
N GLY A 57 24.97 11.31 -0.82
CA GLY A 57 26.26 10.61 -0.72
C GLY A 57 27.25 11.24 0.26
N GLN A 58 27.00 12.45 0.77
CA GLN A 58 27.88 13.09 1.75
C GLN A 58 27.70 12.49 3.15
N LEU A 59 28.78 12.55 3.94
CA LEU A 59 28.82 12.01 5.31
C LEU A 59 27.89 12.80 6.24
N CYS A 60 27.08 12.07 6.99
CA CYS A 60 26.18 12.60 8.00
C CYS A 60 26.42 11.89 9.33
N LEU A 61 26.54 12.66 10.42
CA LEU A 61 26.66 12.11 11.76
C LEU A 61 25.28 12.02 12.41
N SER A 62 24.56 10.95 12.12
CA SER A 62 23.44 10.52 12.98
C SER A 62 24.01 10.00 14.30
N SER A 63 24.21 10.88 15.27
CA SER A 63 24.29 10.56 16.71
C SER A 63 25.32 9.49 17.13
N ILE A 64 26.60 9.66 16.76
CA ILE A 64 27.67 8.77 17.28
C ILE A 64 28.03 9.11 18.74
N PHE A 65 27.63 10.27 19.27
CA PHE A 65 27.93 10.70 20.65
C PHE A 65 26.69 11.20 21.41
N LEU A 66 26.32 10.49 22.48
CA LEU A 66 25.70 10.99 23.73
C LEU A 66 24.64 12.11 23.60
N GLY A 67 23.70 12.00 22.65
CA GLY A 67 22.53 12.90 22.59
C GLY A 67 22.84 14.33 22.13
N VAL A 68 24.00 14.60 21.53
CA VAL A 68 24.30 15.90 20.93
C VAL A 68 23.76 15.91 19.48
N PRO A 69 22.83 16.82 19.12
CA PRO A 69 22.36 16.92 17.74
C PRO A 69 23.51 17.34 16.81
N SER A 70 23.57 16.75 15.62
CA SER A 70 24.56 17.13 14.61
C SER A 70 24.30 18.54 14.07
N ASN A 71 25.36 19.26 13.75
CA ASN A 71 25.29 20.56 13.06
C ASN A 71 25.12 20.42 11.53
N THR A 72 24.85 19.21 11.04
CA THR A 72 24.59 18.89 9.62
C THR A 72 23.27 18.16 9.44
N ALA A 73 22.51 18.57 8.42
CA ALA A 73 21.23 17.98 8.03
C ALA A 73 21.26 17.65 6.53
N CYS A 74 20.73 16.49 6.16
CA CYS A 74 20.61 16.16 4.75
C CYS A 74 19.60 17.08 4.04
N ALA A 75 19.85 17.37 2.76
CA ALA A 75 18.94 18.15 1.91
C ALA A 75 17.55 17.50 1.82
N ASP A 76 16.54 18.28 1.42
CA ASP A 76 15.15 17.83 1.35
C ASP A 76 14.98 16.51 0.57
N GLY A 77 14.31 15.54 1.18
CA GLY A 77 14.08 14.21 0.60
C GLY A 77 15.25 13.23 0.78
N LEU A 78 16.29 13.62 1.52
CA LEU A 78 17.39 12.74 1.94
C LEU A 78 17.28 12.44 3.45
N HIS A 79 17.73 11.25 3.84
CA HIS A 79 17.85 10.86 5.25
C HIS A 79 19.26 10.34 5.51
N CYS A 80 19.76 10.55 6.73
CA CYS A 80 21.05 10.01 7.14
C CYS A 80 20.92 8.51 7.41
N ASP A 81 21.52 7.66 6.56
CA ASP A 81 21.53 6.22 6.78
C ASP A 81 22.39 5.88 8.02
N PRO A 82 21.83 5.24 9.06
CA PRO A 82 22.57 4.89 10.26
C PRO A 82 23.68 3.86 10.03
N VAL A 83 23.66 3.12 8.91
CA VAL A 83 24.68 2.11 8.59
C VAL A 83 25.84 2.73 7.83
N THR A 84 25.55 3.44 6.73
CA THR A 84 26.61 4.02 5.88
C THR A 84 27.07 5.40 6.33
N HIS A 85 26.36 6.03 7.27
CA HIS A 85 26.58 7.42 7.71
C HIS A 85 26.61 8.39 6.53
N ARG A 86 25.73 8.19 5.56
CA ARG A 86 25.60 9.04 4.36
C ARG A 86 24.17 9.50 4.16
N CYS A 87 24.02 10.70 3.61
CA CYS A 87 22.73 11.17 3.15
C CYS A 87 22.31 10.37 1.93
N ILE A 88 21.30 9.52 2.10
CA ILE A 88 20.72 8.74 1.02
C ILE A 88 19.36 9.31 0.69
N ARG A 89 18.95 9.23 -0.58
CA ARG A 89 17.58 9.55 -0.94
C ARG A 89 16.67 8.55 -0.26
N THR A 90 15.68 9.05 0.49
CA THR A 90 14.60 8.19 0.93
C THR A 90 13.75 7.88 -0.29
N VAL A 91 14.16 6.88 -1.07
CA VAL A 91 13.29 6.26 -2.08
C VAL A 91 12.29 5.35 -1.36
N LYS A 92 11.73 5.80 -0.24
CA LYS A 92 10.48 5.25 0.25
C LYS A 92 9.35 6.04 -0.42
N LYS A 93 9.21 5.84 -1.74
CA LYS A 93 7.84 5.79 -2.27
C LYS A 93 7.16 4.76 -1.35
N SER A 94 6.04 5.07 -0.71
CA SER A 94 5.30 4.05 0.02
C SER A 94 4.95 2.97 -1.01
N LEU A 95 5.80 1.96 -1.15
CA LEU A 95 5.66 0.98 -2.21
C LEU A 95 4.42 0.17 -1.83
N ASN A 96 3.40 0.23 -2.68
CA ASN A 96 2.26 -0.66 -2.58
C ASN A 96 2.72 -2.11 -2.74
N ALA A 97 1.93 -3.06 -2.22
CA ALA A 97 2.36 -4.43 -1.98
C ALA A 97 3.09 -5.10 -3.17
N CYS A 98 2.62 -4.89 -4.40
CA CYS A 98 3.23 -5.48 -5.59
C CYS A 98 4.58 -4.83 -5.92
N ALA A 99 4.65 -3.50 -5.89
CA ALA A 99 5.90 -2.77 -6.13
C ALA A 99 6.95 -3.14 -5.08
N ALA A 100 6.56 -3.28 -3.81
CA ALA A 100 7.47 -3.69 -2.73
C ALA A 100 8.06 -5.08 -3.01
N ARG A 101 7.21 -6.03 -3.42
CA ARG A 101 7.66 -7.38 -3.80
C ARG A 101 8.57 -7.38 -5.02
N LEU A 102 8.26 -6.58 -6.04
CA LEU A 102 9.13 -6.44 -7.22
C LEU A 102 10.50 -5.90 -6.84
N HIS A 103 10.54 -4.84 -6.02
CA HIS A 103 11.78 -4.25 -5.56
C HIS A 103 12.64 -5.27 -4.78
N GLU A 104 12.05 -6.10 -3.94
CA GLU A 104 12.76 -7.18 -3.21
C GLU A 104 13.42 -8.19 -4.17
N ILE A 105 12.70 -8.63 -5.20
CA ILE A 105 13.21 -9.57 -6.22
C ILE A 105 14.36 -8.92 -7.01
N GLU A 106 14.19 -7.67 -7.43
CA GLU A 106 15.18 -6.93 -8.21
C GLU A 106 16.45 -6.63 -7.39
N THR A 107 16.29 -6.25 -6.11
CA THR A 107 17.42 -6.02 -5.19
C THR A 107 18.22 -7.31 -4.97
N SER A 108 17.53 -8.45 -4.87
CA SER A 108 18.20 -9.74 -4.71
C SER A 108 19.08 -10.08 -5.91
N GLN A 109 18.60 -9.80 -7.13
CA GLN A 109 19.39 -9.97 -8.35
C GLN A 109 20.61 -9.04 -8.40
N GLN A 110 20.47 -7.79 -7.97
CA GLN A 110 21.58 -6.83 -7.91
C GLN A 110 22.67 -7.23 -6.90
N ASN A 111 22.30 -7.91 -5.82
CA ASN A 111 23.23 -8.43 -4.82
C ASN A 111 23.91 -9.75 -5.24
N GLY A 112 23.80 -10.14 -6.51
CA GLY A 112 24.41 -11.36 -7.04
C GLY A 112 23.66 -12.65 -6.70
N VAL A 113 22.47 -12.56 -6.10
CA VAL A 113 21.61 -13.72 -5.82
C VAL A 113 20.66 -13.92 -7.00
N HIS A 114 21.02 -14.84 -7.91
CA HIS A 114 20.13 -15.24 -9.00
C HIS A 114 19.00 -16.12 -8.45
N LEU A 115 17.85 -15.51 -8.19
CA LEU A 115 16.63 -16.16 -7.78
C LEU A 115 15.97 -16.88 -8.98
N LEU A 116 16.52 -18.04 -9.36
CA LEU A 116 15.92 -18.91 -10.39
C LEU A 116 14.58 -19.44 -9.91
N GLY A 117 13.56 -19.37 -10.77
CA GLY A 117 12.21 -19.87 -10.48
C GLY A 117 11.38 -18.99 -9.54
N VAL A 118 11.87 -17.82 -9.13
CA VAL A 118 11.04 -16.88 -8.36
C VAL A 118 10.00 -16.23 -9.26
N PHE A 119 8.75 -16.30 -8.82
CA PHE A 119 7.63 -15.66 -9.49
C PHE A 119 7.79 -14.13 -9.46
N LYS A 120 7.88 -13.52 -10.65
CA LYS A 120 7.85 -12.06 -10.84
C LYS A 120 6.39 -11.62 -11.08
N PRO A 121 5.75 -10.91 -10.14
CA PRO A 121 4.37 -10.46 -10.31
C PRO A 121 4.26 -9.30 -11.30
N THR A 122 3.07 -9.16 -11.90
CA THR A 122 2.72 -8.01 -12.73
C THR A 122 2.05 -6.94 -11.89
N CYS A 123 2.56 -5.71 -11.89
CA CYS A 123 1.99 -4.60 -11.12
C CYS A 123 1.30 -3.56 -12.00
N THR A 124 0.34 -2.85 -11.42
CA THR A 124 -0.21 -1.62 -12.00
C THR A 124 0.78 -0.45 -11.84
N THR A 125 0.52 0.67 -12.54
CA THR A 125 1.30 1.91 -12.41
C THR A 125 1.34 2.45 -10.98
N ASP A 126 0.27 2.20 -10.22
CA ASP A 126 0.15 2.60 -8.82
C ASP A 126 0.90 1.65 -7.87
N GLY A 127 1.44 0.53 -8.36
CA GLY A 127 2.21 -0.42 -7.57
C GLY A 127 1.40 -1.49 -6.83
N TYR A 128 0.10 -1.63 -7.15
CA TYR A 128 -0.72 -2.76 -6.71
C TYR A 128 -0.61 -3.93 -7.68
N TYR A 129 -1.10 -5.10 -7.29
CA TYR A 129 -1.15 -6.24 -8.20
C TYR A 129 -2.12 -5.96 -9.36
N ALA A 130 -1.65 -6.22 -10.58
CA ALA A 130 -2.50 -6.21 -11.75
C ALA A 130 -3.62 -7.26 -11.60
N PRO A 131 -4.83 -7.01 -12.16
CA PRO A 131 -5.96 -7.92 -12.03
C PRO A 131 -5.63 -9.35 -12.48
N VAL A 132 -4.82 -9.48 -13.53
CA VAL A 132 -4.38 -10.76 -14.09
C VAL A 132 -2.93 -11.01 -13.68
N GLN A 133 -2.67 -12.17 -13.13
CA GLN A 133 -1.32 -12.67 -12.84
C GLN A 133 -1.10 -13.96 -13.61
N CYS A 134 0.05 -14.10 -14.25
CA CYS A 134 0.39 -15.30 -15.02
C CYS A 134 1.67 -15.92 -14.48
N HIS A 135 1.62 -17.19 -14.13
CA HIS A 135 2.76 -17.95 -13.66
C HIS A 135 2.85 -19.27 -14.43
N GLY A 136 3.96 -19.47 -15.15
CA GLY A 136 4.11 -20.61 -16.05
C GLY A 136 3.07 -20.58 -17.18
N SER A 137 2.31 -21.67 -17.35
CA SER A 137 1.29 -21.81 -18.40
C SER A 137 -0.11 -21.41 -17.97
N VAL A 138 -0.24 -20.76 -16.81
CA VAL A 138 -1.52 -20.49 -16.15
C VAL A 138 -1.64 -19.01 -15.82
N CYS A 139 -2.82 -18.44 -16.06
CA CYS A 139 -3.19 -17.09 -15.64
C CYS A 139 -4.41 -17.12 -14.73
N TYR A 140 -4.41 -16.30 -13.68
CA TYR A 140 -5.46 -16.25 -12.68
C TYR A 140 -5.81 -14.81 -12.29
N CYS A 141 -7.01 -14.62 -11.75
CA CYS A 141 -7.41 -13.34 -11.18
C CYS A 141 -6.82 -13.14 -9.79
N ALA A 142 -6.29 -11.94 -9.54
CA ALA A 142 -5.73 -11.56 -8.25
C ALA A 142 -6.40 -10.29 -7.67
N THR A 143 -6.45 -10.22 -6.35
CA THR A 143 -6.88 -9.02 -5.62
C THR A 143 -5.83 -7.89 -5.72
N ARG A 144 -6.17 -6.68 -5.28
CA ARG A 144 -5.19 -5.56 -5.22
C ARG A 144 -3.95 -5.88 -4.36
N THR A 145 -4.11 -6.76 -3.39
CA THR A 145 -3.04 -7.18 -2.46
C THR A 145 -2.29 -8.43 -2.91
N GLY A 146 -2.68 -9.04 -4.05
CA GLY A 146 -1.99 -10.19 -4.63
C GLY A 146 -2.53 -11.56 -4.21
N VAL A 147 -3.70 -11.61 -3.58
CA VAL A 147 -4.36 -12.88 -3.25
C VAL A 147 -5.00 -13.45 -4.52
N LYS A 148 -4.72 -14.72 -4.83
CA LYS A 148 -5.37 -15.46 -5.92
C LYS A 148 -6.86 -15.66 -5.64
N ILE A 149 -7.70 -15.47 -6.65
CA ILE A 149 -9.13 -15.75 -6.60
C ILE A 149 -9.37 -17.13 -7.25
N GLU A 150 -9.50 -18.17 -6.43
CA GLU A 150 -9.40 -19.59 -6.83
C GLU A 150 -10.38 -20.06 -7.93
N SER A 151 -11.46 -19.32 -8.24
CA SER A 151 -12.44 -19.70 -9.26
C SER A 151 -12.16 -19.18 -10.67
N TYR A 152 -11.15 -18.33 -10.84
CA TYR A 152 -10.89 -17.67 -12.13
C TYR A 152 -9.45 -17.88 -12.56
N GLU A 153 -9.23 -19.02 -13.22
CA GLU A 153 -7.94 -19.48 -13.71
C GLU A 153 -8.12 -20.10 -15.10
N VAL A 154 -7.24 -19.74 -16.02
CA VAL A 154 -7.24 -20.25 -17.39
C VAL A 154 -5.82 -20.54 -17.85
N ALA A 155 -5.68 -21.35 -18.90
CA ALA A 155 -4.41 -21.52 -19.58
C ALA A 155 -3.97 -20.21 -20.24
N ILE A 156 -2.66 -19.95 -20.30
CA ILE A 156 -2.08 -18.69 -20.78
C ILE A 156 -2.55 -18.27 -22.19
N TYR A 157 -2.80 -19.23 -23.08
CA TYR A 157 -3.28 -18.92 -24.44
C TYR A 157 -4.72 -18.37 -24.46
N MET A 158 -5.49 -18.53 -23.39
CA MET A 158 -6.85 -18.01 -23.23
C MET A 158 -6.89 -16.69 -22.46
N SER A 159 -5.76 -16.18 -21.97
CA SER A 159 -5.74 -15.02 -21.07
C SER A 159 -5.89 -13.67 -21.78
N SER A 160 -5.88 -13.63 -23.12
CA SER A 160 -5.92 -12.38 -23.90
C SER A 160 -7.19 -11.56 -23.68
N GLN A 161 -8.30 -12.22 -23.30
CA GLN A 161 -9.58 -11.58 -23.01
C GLN A 161 -9.87 -11.51 -21.50
N MET A 162 -8.90 -11.86 -20.65
CA MET A 162 -9.06 -11.91 -19.20
C MET A 162 -8.89 -10.50 -18.61
N THR A 163 -9.94 -9.94 -18.03
CA THR A 163 -9.92 -8.62 -17.36
C THR A 163 -10.01 -8.73 -15.84
N CYS A 164 -10.59 -9.82 -15.31
CA CYS A 164 -10.81 -10.05 -13.88
C CYS A 164 -11.68 -9.01 -13.16
N GLN A 165 -12.35 -8.12 -13.89
CA GLN A 165 -13.12 -7.03 -13.29
C GLN A 165 -14.26 -7.56 -12.40
N CYS A 166 -15.07 -8.49 -12.91
CA CYS A 166 -16.17 -9.08 -12.15
C CYS A 166 -15.67 -9.89 -10.94
N ALA A 167 -14.61 -10.67 -11.14
CA ALA A 167 -14.01 -11.47 -10.08
C ALA A 167 -13.56 -10.61 -8.88
N ARG A 168 -12.90 -9.48 -9.16
CA ARG A 168 -12.42 -8.55 -8.12
C ARG A 168 -13.57 -7.83 -7.44
N ASP A 169 -14.53 -7.30 -8.20
CA ASP A 169 -15.67 -6.59 -7.61
C ASP A 169 -16.51 -7.54 -6.72
N LYS A 170 -16.69 -8.79 -7.16
CA LYS A 170 -17.35 -9.84 -6.36
C LYS A 170 -16.57 -10.12 -5.08
N TYR A 171 -15.25 -10.31 -5.18
CA TYR A 171 -14.39 -10.56 -4.02
C TYR A 171 -14.48 -9.40 -3.01
N GLU A 172 -14.31 -8.16 -3.47
CA GLU A 172 -14.35 -6.96 -2.62
C GLU A 172 -15.71 -6.78 -1.95
N TYR A 173 -16.80 -6.97 -2.69
CA TYR A 173 -18.15 -6.93 -2.12
C TYR A 173 -18.35 -8.02 -1.05
N MET A 174 -17.90 -9.25 -1.29
CA MET A 174 -17.98 -10.33 -0.31
C MET A 174 -17.23 -9.99 1.00
N GLN A 175 -16.12 -9.25 0.93
CA GLN A 175 -15.38 -8.81 2.13
C GLN A 175 -16.16 -7.80 2.98
N THR A 176 -17.13 -7.09 2.41
CA THR A 176 -17.95 -6.12 3.17
C THR A 176 -18.94 -6.80 4.12
N GLY A 177 -19.24 -8.09 3.91
CA GLY A 177 -20.28 -8.82 4.64
C GLY A 177 -21.71 -8.42 4.27
N LEU A 178 -21.90 -7.50 3.31
CA LEU A 178 -23.21 -7.13 2.80
C LEU A 178 -23.77 -8.24 1.91
N ILE A 179 -25.06 -8.54 2.08
CA ILE A 179 -25.79 -9.51 1.25
C ILE A 179 -26.73 -8.73 0.31
N GLY A 180 -26.92 -9.25 -0.91
CA GLY A 180 -27.94 -8.74 -1.84
C GLY A 180 -27.42 -8.24 -3.19
N LYS A 181 -26.10 -8.16 -3.39
CA LYS A 181 -25.52 -7.91 -4.72
C LYS A 181 -25.00 -9.20 -5.35
N MET A 182 -25.61 -9.59 -6.46
CA MET A 182 -25.19 -10.74 -7.25
C MET A 182 -24.23 -10.29 -8.36
N PHE A 183 -23.16 -11.07 -8.55
CA PHE A 183 -22.18 -10.88 -9.61
C PHE A 183 -22.18 -12.10 -10.53
N TYR A 184 -22.41 -11.87 -11.82
CA TYR A 184 -22.40 -12.90 -12.85
C TYR A 184 -21.10 -12.83 -13.63
N CYS A 185 -20.13 -13.62 -13.21
CA CYS A 185 -18.80 -13.65 -13.79
C CYS A 185 -18.61 -14.88 -14.68
N ASP A 186 -17.88 -14.73 -15.78
CA ASP A 186 -17.43 -15.86 -16.59
C ASP A 186 -16.20 -16.55 -15.98
N ALA A 187 -15.73 -17.63 -16.60
CA ALA A 187 -14.55 -18.37 -16.14
C ALA A 187 -13.24 -17.53 -16.19
N MET A 188 -13.21 -16.45 -16.98
CA MET A 188 -12.08 -15.52 -17.07
C MET A 188 -12.19 -14.38 -16.04
N GLY A 189 -13.23 -14.37 -15.21
CA GLY A 189 -13.47 -13.33 -14.21
C GLY A 189 -13.97 -12.02 -14.81
N ASN A 190 -14.41 -12.03 -16.07
CA ASN A 190 -15.09 -10.90 -16.70
C ASN A 190 -16.58 -10.90 -16.34
N TYR A 191 -17.23 -9.75 -16.51
CA TYR A 191 -18.69 -9.70 -16.44
C TYR A 191 -19.29 -10.44 -17.63
N GLN A 192 -20.23 -11.34 -17.36
CA GLN A 192 -21.04 -11.92 -18.42
C GLN A 192 -22.02 -10.86 -18.94
N ASN A 193 -21.95 -10.57 -20.24
CA ASN A 193 -23.04 -9.90 -20.94
C ASN A 193 -24.18 -10.92 -21.13
N SER A 194 -24.84 -11.29 -20.04
CA SER A 194 -25.99 -12.19 -20.13
C SER A 194 -27.22 -11.40 -20.62
N PRO A 195 -27.90 -11.85 -21.69
CA PRO A 195 -29.17 -11.26 -22.10
C PRO A 195 -30.22 -11.31 -20.99
N ASP A 196 -30.09 -12.22 -20.02
CA ASP A 196 -31.01 -12.32 -18.87
C ASP A 196 -30.74 -11.25 -17.80
N VAL A 197 -29.51 -10.73 -17.72
CA VAL A 197 -29.17 -9.58 -16.85
C VAL A 197 -29.54 -8.27 -17.54
N ALA A 198 -29.34 -8.18 -18.87
CA ALA A 198 -29.73 -7.00 -19.67
C ALA A 198 -31.25 -6.88 -19.87
N SER A 199 -31.98 -8.00 -19.89
CA SER A 199 -33.46 -8.03 -20.00
C SER A 199 -34.16 -8.06 -18.63
N GLY A 200 -33.43 -7.96 -17.52
CA GLY A 200 -34.00 -7.98 -16.17
C GLY A 200 -34.62 -9.31 -15.72
N LYS A 201 -34.34 -10.42 -16.42
CA LYS A 201 -34.83 -11.76 -16.07
C LYS A 201 -34.12 -12.37 -14.86
N LEU A 202 -32.95 -11.88 -14.49
CA LEU A 202 -32.16 -12.35 -13.35
C LEU A 202 -31.84 -11.22 -12.37
N ALA A 203 -32.87 -10.64 -11.76
CA ALA A 203 -32.73 -9.80 -10.57
C ALA A 203 -33.44 -10.48 -9.39
N HIS A 204 -32.69 -11.23 -8.57
CA HIS A 204 -33.19 -11.68 -7.28
C HIS A 204 -32.61 -10.79 -6.19
N ILE A 205 -33.43 -9.87 -5.67
CA ILE A 205 -33.15 -9.18 -4.41
C ILE A 205 -33.60 -10.13 -3.30
N TYR A 206 -32.64 -10.72 -2.58
CA TYR A 206 -32.94 -11.47 -1.35
C TYR A 206 -32.79 -10.53 -0.15
N THR A 207 -33.83 -10.41 0.67
CA THR A 207 -33.78 -9.71 1.95
C THR A 207 -33.42 -10.71 3.06
N HIS A 208 -32.73 -10.24 4.09
CA HIS A 208 -32.08 -11.02 5.17
C HIS A 208 -33.01 -11.90 6.04
N GLN A 209 -34.30 -12.05 5.75
CA GLN A 209 -35.24 -12.66 6.70
C GLN A 209 -36.01 -13.89 6.24
N THR A 210 -35.96 -14.28 4.96
CA THR A 210 -36.52 -15.57 4.54
C THR A 210 -35.83 -16.06 3.27
N ASP A 211 -35.20 -17.24 3.31
CA ASP A 211 -34.78 -18.03 2.13
C ASP A 211 -36.00 -18.56 1.34
N ARG A 212 -36.94 -17.67 1.00
CA ARG A 212 -38.05 -17.98 0.08
C ARG A 212 -38.04 -16.97 -1.05
N PRO A 213 -37.95 -17.43 -2.31
CA PRO A 213 -38.23 -16.57 -3.45
C PRO A 213 -39.70 -16.13 -3.39
N LEU A 214 -39.96 -14.83 -3.49
CA LEU A 214 -41.30 -14.35 -3.77
C LEU A 214 -41.65 -14.80 -5.20
N VAL A 215 -42.59 -15.73 -5.26
CA VAL A 215 -43.26 -16.39 -6.40
C VAL A 215 -43.19 -15.65 -7.75
N ASN A 216 -42.99 -16.46 -8.81
CA ASN A 216 -43.34 -16.22 -10.22
C ASN A 216 -44.40 -15.12 -10.43
N LEU A 217 -43.95 -13.90 -10.73
CA LEU A 217 -44.78 -12.96 -11.46
C LEU A 217 -44.55 -13.24 -12.94
N THR A 218 -45.39 -14.11 -13.52
CA THR A 218 -45.54 -14.15 -14.97
C THR A 218 -45.97 -12.75 -15.43
N PRO A 219 -45.23 -12.09 -16.34
CA PRO A 219 -45.61 -10.78 -16.84
C PRO A 219 -46.94 -10.88 -17.61
N PRO A 220 -47.79 -9.82 -17.58
CA PRO A 220 -49.02 -9.80 -18.35
C PRO A 220 -48.70 -9.90 -19.86
N GLN A 221 -49.51 -10.67 -20.58
CA GLN A 221 -49.40 -10.86 -22.02
C GLN A 221 -49.41 -9.51 -22.77
N PRO A 222 -48.58 -9.32 -23.80
CA PRO A 222 -48.57 -8.07 -24.56
C PRO A 222 -49.85 -7.96 -25.42
N THR A 223 -50.71 -6.99 -25.10
CA THR A 223 -51.78 -6.55 -26.00
C THR A 223 -51.21 -5.96 -27.29
N ARG A 224 -51.78 -6.37 -28.43
CA ARG A 224 -51.40 -5.98 -29.80
C ARG A 224 -51.18 -4.47 -29.98
N LEU A 225 -50.09 -4.10 -30.66
CA LEU A 225 -49.93 -2.77 -31.25
C LEU A 225 -50.98 -2.55 -32.34
N HIS A 226 -51.75 -1.46 -32.23
CA HIS A 226 -52.41 -0.85 -33.38
C HIS A 226 -51.38 -0.03 -34.16
N THR A 227 -51.11 -0.43 -35.40
CA THR A 227 -50.33 0.34 -36.37
C THR A 227 -51.14 1.51 -36.89
N TYR A 228 -50.66 2.74 -36.71
CA TYR A 228 -51.11 3.89 -37.48
C TYR A 228 -50.12 4.12 -38.63
N THR A 229 -50.57 3.86 -39.85
CA THR A 229 -49.89 4.28 -41.08
C THR A 229 -50.07 5.79 -41.24
N ASN A 230 -48.97 6.54 -41.35
CA ASN A 230 -49.02 7.97 -41.66
C ASN A 230 -48.87 8.15 -43.17
N THR A 231 -49.94 8.61 -43.81
CA THR A 231 -50.04 8.93 -45.24
C THR A 231 -49.31 10.24 -45.53
N GLN A 232 -48.50 10.23 -46.59
CA GLN A 232 -47.81 11.41 -47.13
C GLN A 232 -48.79 12.41 -47.76
N ILE A 233 -48.54 13.71 -47.53
CA ILE A 233 -48.75 14.80 -48.48
C ILE A 233 -47.51 15.69 -48.40
#